data_AF-A0A0P8A1G0-F1
#
_entry.id   AF-A0A0P8A1G0-F1
#
_cell.length_a   1.000
_cell.length_b   1.000
_cell.length_c   1.000
_cell.angle_alpha   90.00
_cell.angle_beta   90.00
_cell.angle_gamma   90.00
#
_symmetry.space_group_name_H-M   'P 1'
#
loop_
_entity.id
_entity.type
_entity.pdbx_description
1 polymer ?
#
loop_
_entity_poly.entity_id
_entity_poly.type
_entity_poly.pdbx_seq_one_letter_code
_entity_poly.pdbx_strand_id
1 'polypeptide(L)'
;MESNHPNSTDLVTEETNNPGDNGDDRPWVPLGRSQRNLLLGATAICSACGLAVELLLGTLASYLVGNQALAYGVAVGGFLAAMGIGSYLSRFLVTQGDRSQQQEQLLRRFMQVELAIAPLSAFLPLGLFAIFVVDGPLWIGLSLVTLILGTLAGIEIPLLTRIFEQDDGIKDAIAGVLALDYAGALVGSLAFPVILLPWLGLFPSAAIIGAFPAVMVVILAQNFPSLRSWRVWGVVISLVLIGFAPLAIPLSNTLENNLYDAPIIARVRSPYQRIVLTRWRQDVRLFLDGDLQLSTIDEYRYHEALVHPAMSATPNPKRVLLLGAGDGMAAREVLKWPQVERLLLIDLDPEVVNLSRRHPFLKRVNQGALDNPRLEIRIADAFLAAPALEEEFDVIIADFPDPDRPILAKLYAQGFYRRLLPRLAADGVFVSQASSSFFAPRVMACIAATLESVGLSVHPYTVQVPSFGPWGFVLASREAIHPETWTLPVDTRFLTQPLLAHLFDLPADIKFTNVAVNRLSRPAIVEYQTHNRWDGFES
;
A
#
# COMPACT_ATOMS: atom_id res chain seq x y z
N MET A 1 -88.46 35.40 51.85
CA MET A 1 -88.15 34.28 52.75
C MET A 1 -86.65 34.29 52.95
N GLU A 2 -86.27 34.97 54.03
CA GLU A 2 -84.94 34.95 54.64
C GLU A 2 -84.57 33.54 55.12
N SER A 3 -83.28 33.22 55.09
CA SER A 3 -82.65 32.52 56.20
C SER A 3 -81.15 32.89 56.28
N ASN A 4 -80.83 33.51 57.41
CA ASN A 4 -79.58 34.07 57.92
C ASN A 4 -78.37 33.10 58.04
N HIS A 5 -77.16 33.62 57.73
CA HIS A 5 -75.89 33.73 58.51
C HIS A 5 -75.43 32.65 59.55
N PRO A 6 -74.14 32.63 60.04
CA PRO A 6 -72.98 33.54 59.82
C PRO A 6 -71.57 32.88 59.64
N ASN A 7 -70.59 33.77 59.43
CA ASN A 7 -69.11 33.65 59.53
C ASN A 7 -68.54 32.91 60.76
N SER A 8 -67.34 32.33 60.59
CA SER A 8 -66.26 32.38 61.60
C SER A 8 -64.85 32.15 61.02
N THR A 9 -64.03 33.21 61.11
CA THR A 9 -62.60 33.27 61.51
C THR A 9 -61.49 32.58 60.72
N ASP A 10 -60.74 33.42 60.00
CA ASP A 10 -59.27 33.62 60.04
C ASP A 10 -58.42 32.58 60.78
N LEU A 11 -57.59 31.86 60.01
CA LEU A 11 -56.30 31.35 60.48
C LEU A 11 -55.20 31.80 59.51
N VAL A 12 -54.34 32.63 60.07
CA VAL A 12 -53.07 33.15 59.57
C VAL A 12 -52.21 32.02 59.01
N THR A 13 -51.85 32.10 57.72
CA THR A 13 -50.71 31.35 57.16
C THR A 13 -49.45 32.21 57.27
N GLU A 14 -48.55 31.79 58.15
CA GLU A 14 -47.18 32.29 58.27
C GLU A 14 -46.43 32.15 56.94
N GLU A 15 -45.90 33.28 56.45
CA GLU A 15 -44.82 33.32 55.48
C GLU A 15 -43.59 32.60 56.05
N THR A 16 -43.24 31.46 55.46
CA THR A 16 -41.88 30.92 55.56
C THR A 16 -41.11 31.34 54.32
N ASN A 17 -40.44 32.48 54.43
CA ASN A 17 -39.34 32.88 53.58
C ASN A 17 -38.27 31.78 53.62
N ASN A 18 -38.07 31.08 52.52
CA ASN A 18 -36.92 30.20 52.32
C ASN A 18 -35.97 30.87 51.32
N PRO A 19 -34.89 31.54 51.76
CA PRO A 19 -33.90 32.13 50.87
C PRO A 19 -32.84 31.07 50.55
N GLY A 20 -32.97 30.40 49.40
CA GLY A 20 -32.03 29.32 49.08
C GLY A 20 -32.05 28.77 47.66
N ASP A 21 -32.70 29.40 46.69
CA ASP A 21 -32.65 28.97 45.29
C ASP A 21 -32.04 30.07 44.42
N ASN A 22 -30.70 30.10 44.41
CA ASN A 22 -29.93 30.78 43.38
C ASN A 22 -29.29 29.69 42.49
N GLY A 23 -30.11 28.85 41.86
CA GLY A 23 -29.70 28.17 40.65
C GLY A 23 -29.43 29.21 39.56
N ASP A 24 -28.21 29.26 39.02
CA ASP A 24 -27.83 30.06 37.85
C ASP A 24 -28.52 29.47 36.60
N ASP A 25 -29.86 29.60 36.53
CA ASP A 25 -30.71 29.15 35.42
C ASP A 25 -30.46 30.05 34.21
N ARG A 26 -29.34 29.83 33.52
CA ARG A 26 -29.10 30.46 32.22
C ARG A 26 -30.14 29.92 31.23
N PRO A 27 -30.94 30.79 30.58
CA PRO A 27 -31.93 30.35 29.62
C PRO A 27 -31.26 29.58 28.47
N TRP A 28 -31.88 28.46 28.08
CA TRP A 28 -31.41 27.64 26.96
C TRP A 28 -31.44 28.45 25.66
N VAL A 29 -30.30 28.46 24.94
CA VAL A 29 -30.14 29.18 23.66
C VAL A 29 -29.94 28.14 22.55
N PRO A 30 -30.90 27.98 21.61
CA PRO A 30 -30.76 27.04 20.49
C PRO A 30 -29.62 27.45 19.55
N LEU A 31 -29.07 26.49 18.79
CA LEU A 31 -28.05 26.77 17.78
C LEU A 31 -28.58 27.72 16.71
N GLY A 32 -27.82 28.76 16.40
CA GLY A 32 -28.09 29.59 15.24
C GLY A 32 -27.95 28.77 13.94
N ARG A 33 -28.69 29.14 12.88
CA ARG A 33 -28.60 28.47 11.56
C ARG A 33 -27.16 28.33 11.05
N SER A 34 -26.33 29.35 11.26
CA SER A 34 -24.91 29.33 10.87
C SER A 34 -24.10 28.32 11.70
N GLN A 35 -24.34 28.26 13.02
CA GLN A 35 -23.66 27.33 13.93
C GLN A 35 -24.03 25.88 13.61
N ARG A 36 -25.30 25.63 13.32
CA ARG A 36 -25.81 24.34 12.88
C ARG A 36 -25.14 23.86 11.58
N ASN A 37 -25.11 24.71 10.56
CA ASN A 37 -24.48 24.37 9.28
C ASN A 37 -22.97 24.13 9.41
N LEU A 38 -22.28 24.87 10.30
CA LEU A 38 -20.87 24.65 10.60
C LEU A 38 -20.62 23.30 11.28
N LEU A 39 -21.48 22.89 12.23
CA LEU A 39 -21.38 21.59 12.87
C LEU A 39 -21.69 20.43 11.90
N LEU A 40 -22.61 20.62 10.95
CA LEU A 40 -22.87 19.63 9.89
C LEU A 40 -21.68 19.53 8.93
N GLY A 41 -21.07 20.66 8.58
CA GLY A 41 -19.82 20.69 7.82
C GLY A 41 -18.68 20.03 8.59
N ALA A 42 -18.63 20.21 9.91
CA ALA A 42 -17.67 19.54 10.78
C ALA A 42 -17.81 18.02 10.70
N THR A 43 -19.03 17.48 10.76
CA THR A 43 -19.29 16.05 10.56
C THR A 43 -18.66 15.51 9.26
N ALA A 44 -18.82 16.21 8.15
CA ALA A 44 -18.25 15.78 6.87
C ALA A 44 -16.70 15.88 6.83
N ILE A 45 -16.11 16.87 7.51
CA ILE A 45 -14.65 17.00 7.60
C ILE A 45 -14.07 15.89 8.47
N CYS A 46 -14.66 15.63 9.64
CA CYS A 46 -14.32 14.54 10.55
C CYS A 46 -14.25 13.20 9.81
N SER A 47 -15.34 12.85 9.09
CA SER A 47 -15.42 11.56 8.38
C SER A 47 -14.48 11.49 7.18
N ALA A 48 -14.29 12.59 6.45
CA ALA A 48 -13.31 12.67 5.37
C ALA A 48 -11.88 12.43 5.89
N CYS A 49 -11.51 13.08 6.98
CA CYS A 49 -10.20 12.93 7.61
C CYS A 49 -10.02 11.54 8.23
N GLY A 50 -11.03 11.04 8.96
CA GLY A 50 -11.01 9.72 9.58
C GLY A 50 -10.79 8.62 8.54
N LEU A 51 -11.56 8.61 7.45
CA LEU A 51 -11.39 7.61 6.40
C LEU A 51 -10.09 7.80 5.60
N ALA A 52 -9.66 9.05 5.38
CA ALA A 52 -8.35 9.29 4.73
C ALA A 52 -7.19 8.77 5.60
N VAL A 53 -7.24 8.95 6.92
CA VAL A 53 -6.26 8.38 7.87
C VAL A 53 -6.31 6.86 7.86
N GLU A 54 -7.50 6.27 7.89
CA GLU A 54 -7.70 4.81 7.84
C GLU A 54 -7.06 4.21 6.58
N LEU A 55 -7.34 4.79 5.40
CA LEU A 55 -6.74 4.37 4.14
C LEU A 55 -5.23 4.60 4.10
N LEU A 56 -4.75 5.69 4.70
CA LEU A 56 -3.32 5.98 4.82
C LEU A 56 -2.61 4.91 5.66
N LEU A 57 -3.20 4.52 6.80
CA LEU A 57 -2.66 3.45 7.64
C LEU A 57 -2.68 2.10 6.92
N GLY A 58 -3.77 1.77 6.22
CA GLY A 58 -3.84 0.55 5.41
C GLY A 58 -2.79 0.52 4.30
N THR A 59 -2.58 1.66 3.62
CA THR A 59 -1.57 1.80 2.56
C THR A 59 -0.15 1.65 3.14
N LEU A 60 0.13 2.35 4.25
CA LEU A 60 1.42 2.25 4.92
C LEU A 60 1.70 0.83 5.41
N ALA A 61 0.75 0.21 6.12
CA ALA A 61 0.87 -1.16 6.59
C ALA A 61 1.11 -2.14 5.43
N SER A 62 0.40 -1.97 4.32
CA SER A 62 0.58 -2.79 3.12
C SER A 62 1.99 -2.66 2.54
N TYR A 63 2.61 -1.48 2.59
CA TYR A 63 3.97 -1.27 2.10
C TYR A 63 5.02 -1.88 3.03
N LEU A 64 4.77 -1.88 4.34
CA LEU A 64 5.76 -2.35 5.32
C LEU A 64 5.70 -3.87 5.57
N VAL A 65 4.52 -4.49 5.42
CA VAL A 65 4.31 -5.90 5.74
C VAL A 65 4.41 -6.82 4.51
N GLY A 66 4.25 -6.29 3.29
CA GLY A 66 4.20 -7.07 2.05
C GLY A 66 2.86 -7.75 1.79
N ASN A 67 2.22 -8.35 2.81
CA ASN A 67 0.89 -8.95 2.69
C ASN A 67 -0.23 -7.88 2.75
N GLN A 68 -0.59 -7.36 1.57
CA GLN A 68 -1.56 -6.28 1.43
C GLN A 68 -2.93 -6.60 2.06
N ALA A 69 -3.47 -7.80 1.79
CA ALA A 69 -4.82 -8.16 2.23
C ALA A 69 -4.91 -8.27 3.76
N LEU A 70 -3.91 -8.89 4.39
CA LEU A 70 -3.86 -8.99 5.86
C LEU A 70 -3.62 -7.60 6.48
N ALA A 71 -2.70 -6.81 5.93
CA ALA A 71 -2.40 -5.48 6.43
C ALA A 71 -3.63 -4.55 6.38
N TYR A 72 -4.33 -4.50 5.24
CA TYR A 72 -5.59 -3.76 5.14
C TYR A 72 -6.67 -4.34 6.05
N GLY A 73 -6.82 -5.66 6.13
CA GLY A 73 -7.82 -6.30 6.98
C GLY A 73 -7.62 -5.98 8.46
N VAL A 74 -6.39 -6.03 8.96
CA VAL A 74 -6.04 -5.66 10.34
C VAL A 74 -6.19 -4.16 10.56
N ALA A 75 -5.76 -3.32 9.60
CA ALA A 75 -5.86 -1.87 9.73
C ALA A 75 -7.32 -1.42 9.77
N VAL A 76 -8.12 -1.76 8.75
CA VAL A 76 -9.54 -1.41 8.61
C VAL A 76 -10.38 -2.08 9.70
N GLY A 77 -10.23 -3.39 9.89
CA GLY A 77 -10.98 -4.12 10.91
C GLY A 77 -10.66 -3.64 12.33
N GLY A 78 -9.38 -3.38 12.62
CA GLY A 78 -8.95 -2.81 13.88
C GLY A 78 -9.45 -1.38 14.09
N PHE A 79 -9.42 -0.55 13.05
CA PHE A 79 -9.92 0.82 13.10
C PHE A 79 -11.44 0.85 13.36
N LEU A 80 -12.23 0.03 12.65
CA LEU A 80 -13.68 -0.10 12.88
C LEU A 80 -14.02 -0.62 14.28
N ALA A 81 -13.28 -1.62 14.77
CA ALA A 81 -13.45 -2.10 16.14
C ALA A 81 -13.15 -1.00 17.18
N ALA A 82 -12.06 -0.26 16.96
CA ALA A 82 -11.67 0.88 17.79
C ALA A 82 -12.70 2.02 17.73
N MET A 83 -13.29 2.30 16.56
CA MET A 83 -14.41 3.25 16.45
C MET A 83 -15.60 2.83 17.31
N GLY A 84 -15.92 1.53 17.35
CA GLY A 84 -16.94 1.00 18.26
C GLY A 84 -16.61 1.25 19.74
N ILE A 85 -15.35 1.08 20.14
CA ILE A 85 -14.86 1.40 21.49
C ILE A 85 -15.02 2.89 21.76
N GLY A 86 -14.58 3.76 20.85
CA GLY A 86 -14.73 5.21 20.95
C GLY A 86 -16.18 5.65 21.11
N SER A 87 -17.07 5.08 20.30
CA SER A 87 -18.50 5.37 20.36
C SER A 87 -19.11 4.96 21.70
N TYR A 88 -18.69 3.83 22.27
CA TYR A 88 -19.08 3.42 23.62
C TYR A 88 -18.54 4.38 24.69
N LEU A 89 -17.25 4.72 24.62
CA LEU A 89 -16.58 5.62 25.57
C LEU A 89 -17.17 7.04 25.56
N SER A 90 -17.71 7.48 24.43
CA SER A 90 -18.40 8.78 24.31
C SER A 90 -19.51 8.99 25.35
N ARG A 91 -20.11 7.90 25.86
CA ARG A 91 -21.17 7.92 26.87
C ARG A 91 -20.70 8.47 28.23
N PHE A 92 -19.42 8.32 28.54
CA PHE A 92 -18.85 8.73 29.83
C PHE A 92 -18.22 10.13 29.80
N LEU A 93 -18.15 10.77 28.64
CA LEU A 93 -17.46 12.06 28.47
C LEU A 93 -18.28 13.27 28.98
N VAL A 94 -19.58 13.10 29.18
CA VAL A 94 -20.51 14.16 29.59
C VAL A 94 -21.24 13.74 30.87
N THR A 95 -21.32 14.67 31.83
CA THR A 95 -21.97 14.46 33.14
C THR A 95 -23.38 15.07 33.14
N GLN A 96 -24.22 14.65 34.09
CA GLN A 96 -25.57 15.20 34.26
C GLN A 96 -25.51 16.70 34.61
N GLY A 97 -26.41 17.49 34.01
CA GLY A 97 -26.51 18.95 34.17
C GLY A 97 -27.58 19.49 33.21
N ASP A 98 -27.88 20.79 33.28
CA ASP A 98 -28.89 21.42 32.43
C ASP A 98 -28.50 21.40 30.94
N ARG A 99 -29.49 21.50 30.05
CA ARG A 99 -29.32 21.39 28.59
C ARG A 99 -28.21 22.29 28.04
N SER A 100 -28.16 23.54 28.49
CA SER A 100 -27.14 24.52 28.06
C SER A 100 -25.72 24.13 28.49
N GLN A 101 -25.56 23.63 29.71
CA GLN A 101 -24.27 23.15 30.22
C GLN A 101 -23.83 21.87 29.50
N GLN A 102 -24.76 20.96 29.22
CA GLN A 102 -24.47 19.75 28.44
C GLN A 102 -24.01 20.08 27.02
N GLN A 103 -24.66 21.01 26.35
CA GLN A 103 -24.27 21.46 25.00
C GLN A 103 -22.84 22.02 24.98
N GLU A 104 -22.51 22.88 25.96
CA GLU A 104 -21.17 23.46 26.07
C GLU A 104 -20.11 22.39 26.40
N GLN A 105 -20.43 21.43 27.28
CA GLN A 105 -19.54 20.30 27.58
C GLN A 105 -19.29 19.44 26.33
N LEU A 106 -20.35 19.07 25.59
CA LEU A 106 -20.24 18.29 24.34
C LEU A 106 -19.34 19.00 23.34
N LEU A 107 -19.57 20.29 23.10
CA LEU A 107 -18.75 21.12 22.22
C LEU A 107 -17.29 21.15 22.68
N ARG A 108 -17.01 21.38 23.96
CA ARG A 108 -15.62 21.39 24.48
C ARG A 108 -14.93 20.03 24.35
N ARG A 109 -15.64 18.92 24.59
CA ARG A 109 -15.11 17.56 24.41
C ARG A 109 -14.82 17.27 22.94
N PHE A 110 -15.70 17.70 22.04
CA PHE A 110 -15.46 17.61 20.61
C PHE A 110 -14.17 18.34 20.21
N MET A 111 -13.97 19.58 20.65
CA MET A 111 -12.73 20.34 20.40
C MET A 111 -11.47 19.64 20.93
N GLN A 112 -11.55 18.96 22.09
CA GLN A 112 -10.44 18.19 22.65
C GLN A 112 -10.07 16.99 21.77
N VAL A 113 -11.07 16.29 21.25
CA VAL A 113 -10.87 15.12 20.38
C VAL A 113 -10.22 15.56 19.07
N GLU A 114 -10.74 16.60 18.42
CA GLU A 114 -10.18 17.15 17.17
C GLU A 114 -8.72 17.59 17.32
N LEU A 115 -8.40 18.30 18.41
CA LEU A 115 -7.02 18.72 18.69
C LEU A 115 -6.09 17.57 19.07
N ALA A 116 -6.62 16.46 19.59
CA ALA A 116 -5.83 15.25 19.85
C ALA A 116 -5.56 14.47 18.55
N ILE A 117 -6.57 14.31 17.70
CA ILE A 117 -6.45 13.61 16.42
C ILE A 117 -5.46 14.33 15.50
N ALA A 118 -5.56 15.67 15.40
CA ALA A 118 -4.75 16.47 14.48
C ALA A 118 -3.25 16.08 14.45
N PRO A 119 -2.49 16.15 15.56
CA PRO A 119 -1.08 15.74 15.56
C PRO A 119 -0.89 14.22 15.44
N LEU A 120 -1.76 13.42 16.06
CA LEU A 120 -1.62 11.96 16.04
C LEU A 120 -1.76 11.37 14.63
N SER A 121 -2.63 11.95 13.80
CA SER A 121 -2.78 11.59 12.38
C SER A 121 -1.49 11.77 11.58
N ALA A 122 -0.60 12.68 11.98
CA ALA A 122 0.68 12.91 11.32
C ALA A 122 1.82 12.07 11.91
N PHE A 123 1.93 12.03 13.24
CA PHE A 123 3.08 11.45 13.92
C PHE A 123 2.99 9.93 14.12
N LEU A 124 1.79 9.37 14.30
CA LEU A 124 1.67 7.92 14.50
C LEU A 124 2.03 7.10 13.24
N PRO A 125 1.60 7.47 12.02
CA PRO A 125 2.09 6.79 10.81
C PRO A 125 3.61 6.91 10.65
N LEU A 126 4.20 8.06 10.96
CA LEU A 126 5.64 8.23 10.94
C LEU A 126 6.35 7.35 11.99
N GLY A 127 5.78 7.24 13.19
CA GLY A 127 6.26 6.34 14.23
C GLY A 127 6.20 4.87 13.81
N LEU A 128 5.13 4.46 13.13
CA LEU A 128 5.00 3.11 12.56
C LEU A 128 6.10 2.83 11.53
N PHE A 129 6.40 3.81 10.67
CA PHE A 129 7.52 3.71 9.73
C PHE A 129 8.88 3.64 10.44
N ALA A 130 9.07 4.41 11.50
CA ALA A 130 10.30 4.36 12.29
C ALA A 130 10.49 2.99 12.97
N ILE A 131 9.41 2.35 13.46
CA ILE A 131 9.44 0.98 14.00
C ILE A 131 9.89 -0.02 12.92
N PHE A 132 9.41 0.12 11.69
CA PHE A 132 9.85 -0.72 10.56
C PHE A 132 11.35 -0.58 10.29
N VAL A 133 11.84 0.65 10.23
CA VAL A 133 13.25 0.95 9.91
C VAL A 133 14.24 0.35 10.92
N VAL A 134 13.80 0.08 12.16
CA VAL A 134 14.62 -0.53 13.22
C VAL A 134 14.30 -2.01 13.44
N ASP A 135 13.63 -2.67 12.50
CA ASP A 135 13.20 -4.07 12.58
C ASP A 135 12.35 -4.38 13.83
N GLY A 136 11.52 -3.42 14.26
CA GLY A 136 10.65 -3.55 15.43
C GLY A 136 9.34 -4.32 15.15
N PRO A 137 8.55 -4.62 16.21
CA PRO A 137 7.33 -5.42 16.10
C PRO A 137 6.17 -4.65 15.44
N LEU A 138 6.12 -4.72 14.12
CA LEU A 138 5.26 -3.87 13.29
C LEU A 138 3.76 -4.10 13.49
N TRP A 139 3.33 -5.35 13.69
CA TRP A 139 1.93 -5.68 13.96
C TRP A 139 1.41 -5.09 15.27
N ILE A 140 2.27 -5.03 16.30
CA ILE A 140 1.93 -4.38 17.58
C ILE A 140 1.81 -2.88 17.35
N GLY A 141 2.77 -2.28 16.64
CA GLY A 141 2.73 -0.87 16.26
C GLY A 141 1.45 -0.51 15.50
N LEU A 142 1.11 -1.27 14.45
CA LEU A 142 -0.09 -1.06 13.66
C LEU A 142 -1.36 -1.14 14.50
N SER A 143 -1.48 -2.17 15.35
CA SER A 143 -2.64 -2.37 16.22
C SER A 143 -2.81 -1.24 17.24
N LEU A 144 -1.71 -0.70 17.78
CA LEU A 144 -1.75 0.43 18.69
C LEU A 144 -2.17 1.72 17.98
N VAL A 145 -1.63 1.98 16.79
CA VAL A 145 -1.95 3.18 16.02
C VAL A 145 -3.43 3.17 15.59
N THR A 146 -3.94 2.04 15.10
CA THR A 146 -5.35 1.90 14.70
C THR A 146 -6.28 1.99 15.92
N LEU A 147 -5.89 1.42 17.06
CA LEU A 147 -6.65 1.53 18.30
C LEU A 147 -6.76 2.99 18.76
N ILE A 148 -5.65 3.75 18.77
CA ILE A 148 -5.64 5.15 19.23
C ILE A 148 -6.49 6.02 18.30
N LEU A 149 -6.20 6.02 17.00
CA LEU A 149 -6.87 6.91 16.04
C LEU A 149 -8.32 6.50 15.81
N GLY A 150 -8.61 5.20 15.72
CA GLY A 150 -9.97 4.70 15.56
C GLY A 150 -10.85 4.99 16.77
N THR A 151 -10.31 4.87 18.00
CA THR A 151 -11.07 5.23 19.22
C THR A 151 -11.39 6.72 19.25
N LEU A 152 -10.45 7.59 18.89
CA LEU A 152 -10.71 9.02 18.85
C LEU A 152 -11.76 9.39 17.78
N ALA A 153 -11.62 8.88 16.57
CA ALA A 153 -12.61 9.08 15.49
C ALA A 153 -14.00 8.55 15.88
N GLY A 154 -14.07 7.40 16.57
CA GLY A 154 -15.33 6.81 17.04
C GLY A 154 -16.10 7.66 18.05
N ILE A 155 -15.44 8.61 18.72
CA ILE A 155 -16.08 9.51 19.70
C ILE A 155 -16.85 10.64 19.00
N GLU A 156 -16.43 11.07 17.80
CA GLU A 156 -16.90 12.31 17.14
C GLU A 156 -18.39 12.26 16.78
N ILE A 157 -18.82 11.20 16.09
CA ILE A 157 -20.20 11.08 15.58
C ILE A 157 -21.23 11.06 16.72
N PRO A 158 -21.06 10.28 17.81
CA PRO A 158 -21.97 10.35 18.96
C PRO A 158 -21.99 11.72 19.65
N LEU A 159 -20.86 12.42 19.74
CA LEU A 159 -20.83 13.78 20.33
C LEU A 159 -21.64 14.75 19.47
N LEU A 160 -21.43 14.76 18.15
CA LEU A 160 -22.14 15.62 17.22
C LEU A 160 -23.64 15.30 17.19
N THR A 161 -24.00 14.01 17.19
CA THR A 161 -25.40 13.56 17.21
C THR A 161 -26.11 14.08 18.46
N ARG A 162 -25.51 13.93 19.65
CA ARG A 162 -26.08 14.45 20.91
C ARG A 162 -26.20 15.97 20.93
N ILE A 163 -25.34 16.70 20.21
CA ILE A 163 -25.48 18.16 20.06
C ILE A 163 -26.73 18.50 19.24
N PHE A 164 -26.97 17.81 18.12
CA PHE A 164 -28.14 18.06 17.27
C PHE A 164 -29.46 17.53 17.85
N GLU A 165 -29.43 16.43 18.63
CA GLU A 165 -30.61 15.87 19.29
C GLU A 165 -31.34 16.87 20.19
N GLN A 166 -30.60 17.84 20.74
CA GLN A 166 -31.15 18.87 21.62
C GLN A 166 -32.02 19.91 20.88
N ASP A 167 -31.78 20.12 19.57
CA ASP A 167 -32.41 21.16 18.76
C ASP A 167 -33.40 20.60 17.72
N ASP A 168 -33.02 19.55 16.98
CA ASP A 168 -33.76 19.03 15.81
C ASP A 168 -34.58 17.76 16.13
N GLY A 169 -34.48 17.22 17.34
CA GLY A 169 -35.02 15.92 17.72
C GLY A 169 -34.24 14.75 17.13
N ILE A 170 -34.40 13.58 17.73
CA ILE A 170 -33.49 12.43 17.53
C ILE A 170 -33.41 11.94 16.07
N LYS A 171 -34.56 11.89 15.38
CA LYS A 171 -34.61 11.33 14.01
C LYS A 171 -33.88 12.21 13.00
N ASP A 172 -34.11 13.51 13.03
CA ASP A 172 -33.56 14.45 12.04
C ASP A 172 -32.08 14.71 12.31
N ALA A 173 -31.67 14.74 13.58
CA ALA A 173 -30.27 14.79 14.00
C ALA A 173 -29.46 13.60 13.46
N ILE A 174 -29.94 12.38 13.70
CA ILE A 174 -29.26 11.15 13.24
C ILE A 174 -29.19 11.12 11.70
N ALA A 175 -30.30 11.42 11.01
CA ALA A 175 -30.34 11.39 9.56
C ALA A 175 -29.38 12.41 8.93
N GLY A 176 -29.34 13.65 9.45
CA GLY A 176 -28.44 14.69 8.97
C GLY A 176 -26.98 14.33 9.18
N VAL A 177 -26.61 13.94 10.40
CA VAL A 177 -25.22 13.59 10.74
C VAL A 177 -24.74 12.41 9.91
N LEU A 178 -25.52 11.33 9.79
CA LEU A 178 -25.13 10.16 9.00
C LEU A 178 -24.99 10.47 7.50
N ALA A 179 -25.87 11.31 6.94
CA ALA A 179 -25.77 11.71 5.54
C ALA A 179 -24.47 12.48 5.26
N LEU A 180 -24.10 13.40 6.14
CA LEU A 180 -22.88 14.19 6.01
C LEU A 180 -21.63 13.34 6.30
N ASP A 181 -21.72 12.38 7.23
CA ASP A 181 -20.69 11.39 7.50
C ASP A 181 -20.36 10.57 6.24
N TYR A 182 -21.36 9.97 5.59
CA TYR A 182 -21.14 9.22 4.34
C TYR A 182 -20.62 10.08 3.19
N ALA A 183 -21.10 11.32 3.06
CA ALA A 183 -20.63 12.24 2.03
C ALA A 183 -19.15 12.61 2.25
N GLY A 184 -18.77 12.94 3.48
CA GLY A 184 -17.40 13.25 3.86
C GLY A 184 -16.47 12.05 3.67
N ALA A 185 -16.89 10.86 4.11
CA ALA A 185 -16.18 9.61 3.91
C ALA A 185 -15.89 9.38 2.42
N LEU A 186 -16.88 9.53 1.53
CA LEU A 186 -16.65 9.42 0.09
C LEU A 186 -15.56 10.40 -0.40
N VAL A 187 -15.62 11.67 0.02
CA VAL A 187 -14.60 12.68 -0.34
C VAL A 187 -13.22 12.26 0.17
N GLY A 188 -13.09 11.85 1.43
CA GLY A 188 -11.83 11.38 2.01
C GLY A 188 -11.26 10.15 1.28
N SER A 189 -12.13 9.18 0.97
CA SER A 189 -11.76 7.94 0.29
C SER A 189 -11.17 8.14 -1.10
N LEU A 190 -11.59 9.19 -1.79
CA LEU A 190 -11.14 9.52 -3.14
C LEU A 190 -9.98 10.53 -3.10
N ALA A 191 -10.07 11.55 -2.25
CA ALA A 191 -9.06 12.60 -2.15
C ALA A 191 -7.70 12.04 -1.73
N PHE A 192 -7.67 11.06 -0.82
CA PHE A 192 -6.41 10.46 -0.39
C PHE A 192 -5.65 9.76 -1.53
N PRO A 193 -6.16 8.69 -2.16
CA PRO A 193 -5.42 7.95 -3.19
C PRO A 193 -5.29 8.72 -4.52
N VAL A 194 -6.23 9.60 -4.87
CA VAL A 194 -6.23 10.29 -6.18
C VAL A 194 -5.44 11.60 -6.16
N ILE A 195 -5.47 12.35 -5.04
CA ILE A 195 -4.87 13.69 -4.97
C ILE A 195 -3.70 13.71 -3.99
N LEU A 196 -3.93 13.40 -2.71
CA LEU A 196 -2.94 13.60 -1.66
C LEU A 196 -1.74 12.65 -1.85
N LEU A 197 -1.98 11.36 -2.02
CA LEU A 197 -0.92 10.36 -2.13
C LEU A 197 -0.01 10.55 -3.35
N PRO A 198 -0.51 10.80 -4.58
CA PRO A 198 0.35 10.96 -5.75
C PRO A 198 1.13 12.29 -5.74
N TRP A 199 0.54 13.37 -5.22
CA TRP A 199 1.16 14.70 -5.25
C TRP A 199 2.08 14.96 -4.06
N LEU A 200 1.67 14.53 -2.87
CA LEU A 200 2.37 14.84 -1.61
C LEU A 200 3.13 13.63 -1.04
N GLY A 201 2.73 12.41 -1.38
CA GLY A 201 3.24 11.19 -0.73
C GLY A 201 2.63 10.93 0.65
N LEU A 202 3.03 9.83 1.30
CA LEU A 202 2.38 9.35 2.53
C LEU A 202 2.47 10.34 3.70
N PHE A 203 3.68 10.68 4.16
CA PHE A 203 3.86 11.46 5.38
C PHE A 203 3.41 12.93 5.27
N PRO A 204 3.67 13.64 4.15
CA PRO A 204 3.10 14.98 3.98
C PRO A 204 1.58 14.95 3.89
N SER A 205 0.98 13.92 3.26
CA SER A 205 -0.48 13.73 3.27
C SER A 205 -1.00 13.54 4.69
N ALA A 206 -0.33 12.73 5.52
CA ALA A 206 -0.70 12.52 6.92
C ALA A 206 -0.74 13.85 7.71
N ALA A 207 0.26 14.71 7.51
CA ALA A 207 0.33 16.03 8.13
C ALA A 207 -0.79 16.97 7.64
N ILE A 208 -1.09 16.99 6.34
CA ILE A 208 -2.18 17.81 5.78
C ILE A 208 -3.54 17.30 6.25
N ILE A 209 -3.78 15.99 6.25
CA ILE A 209 -5.02 15.39 6.77
C ILE A 209 -5.21 15.76 8.24
N GLY A 210 -4.16 15.66 9.07
CA GLY A 210 -4.20 16.06 10.47
C GLY A 210 -4.41 17.56 10.69
N ALA A 211 -4.03 18.43 9.75
CA ALA A 211 -4.25 19.86 9.86
C ALA A 211 -5.74 20.26 9.74
N PHE A 212 -6.55 19.50 8.99
CA PHE A 212 -7.98 19.81 8.77
C PHE A 212 -8.81 19.82 10.07
N PRO A 213 -8.75 18.81 10.96
CA PRO A 213 -9.32 18.85 12.32
C PRO A 213 -8.96 20.13 13.09
N ALA A 214 -7.68 20.50 13.11
CA ALA A 214 -7.22 21.70 13.80
C ALA A 214 -7.75 23.00 13.16
N VAL A 215 -7.83 23.07 11.83
CA VAL A 215 -8.43 24.22 11.12
C VAL A 215 -9.93 24.33 11.44
N MET A 216 -10.62 23.20 11.49
CA MET A 216 -12.03 23.15 11.86
C MET A 216 -12.26 23.67 13.28
N VAL A 217 -11.40 23.32 14.24
CA VAL A 217 -11.39 23.91 15.59
C VAL A 217 -11.26 25.43 15.53
N VAL A 218 -10.40 25.98 14.67
CA VAL A 218 -10.30 27.45 14.50
C VAL A 218 -11.63 28.04 14.02
N ILE A 219 -12.26 27.43 13.02
CA ILE A 219 -13.52 27.91 12.44
C ILE A 219 -14.66 27.85 13.49
N LEU A 220 -14.77 26.74 14.23
CA LEU A 220 -15.78 26.60 15.28
C LEU A 220 -15.52 27.59 16.43
N ALA A 221 -14.29 27.72 16.92
CA ALA A 221 -13.96 28.66 18.00
C ALA A 221 -14.23 30.13 17.67
N GLN A 222 -14.26 30.51 16.39
CA GLN A 222 -14.65 31.86 15.96
C GLN A 222 -16.17 32.09 16.04
N ASN A 223 -16.97 31.04 15.83
CA ASN A 223 -18.44 31.12 15.74
C ASN A 223 -19.16 30.75 17.05
N PHE A 224 -18.44 30.18 18.02
CA PHE A 224 -18.95 29.83 19.34
C PHE A 224 -18.19 30.61 20.44
N PRO A 225 -18.82 31.61 21.10
CA PRO A 225 -18.14 32.45 22.09
C PRO A 225 -17.51 31.68 23.26
N SER A 226 -18.14 30.59 23.71
CA SER A 226 -17.65 29.69 24.77
C SER A 226 -16.35 28.96 24.40
N LEU A 227 -16.02 28.88 23.10
CA LEU A 227 -14.89 28.13 22.59
C LEU A 227 -13.70 29.01 22.17
N ARG A 228 -13.77 30.34 22.33
CA ARG A 228 -12.74 31.28 21.82
C ARG A 228 -11.31 30.96 22.29
N SER A 229 -11.13 30.43 23.50
CA SER A 229 -9.81 30.04 24.02
C SER A 229 -9.15 28.93 23.22
N TRP A 230 -9.93 28.03 22.60
CA TRP A 230 -9.45 26.92 21.79
C TRP A 230 -8.90 27.37 20.43
N ARG A 231 -9.25 28.58 19.97
CA ARG A 231 -8.79 29.12 18.68
C ARG A 231 -7.28 29.18 18.58
N VAL A 232 -6.60 29.57 19.66
CA VAL A 232 -5.13 29.69 19.69
C VAL A 232 -4.48 28.33 19.45
N TRP A 233 -4.97 27.29 20.13
CA TRP A 233 -4.47 25.93 19.96
C TRP A 233 -4.73 25.38 18.55
N GLY A 234 -5.93 25.60 18.00
CA GLY A 234 -6.23 25.25 16.62
C GLY A 234 -5.26 25.89 15.63
N VAL A 235 -5.03 27.21 15.74
CA VAL A 235 -4.09 27.93 14.86
C VAL A 235 -2.67 27.40 15.00
N VAL A 236 -2.18 27.22 16.23
CA VAL A 236 -0.82 26.73 16.49
C VAL A 236 -0.63 25.34 15.89
N ILE A 237 -1.54 24.40 16.15
CA ILE A 237 -1.44 23.03 15.66
C ILE A 237 -1.55 22.99 14.13
N SER A 238 -2.49 23.74 13.53
CA SER A 238 -2.60 23.83 12.06
C SER A 238 -1.31 24.35 11.42
N LEU A 239 -0.73 25.44 11.96
CA LEU A 239 0.52 25.99 11.42
C LEU A 239 1.70 25.04 11.59
N VAL A 240 1.79 24.35 12.73
CA VAL A 240 2.83 23.34 12.97
C VAL A 240 2.70 22.18 11.98
N LEU A 241 1.50 21.64 11.76
CA LEU A 241 1.29 20.51 10.85
C LEU A 241 1.49 20.89 9.38
N ILE A 242 0.99 22.05 8.96
CA ILE A 242 1.22 22.56 7.60
C ILE A 242 2.71 22.84 7.37
N GLY A 243 3.40 23.42 8.36
CA GLY A 243 4.86 23.64 8.31
C GLY A 243 5.67 22.34 8.37
N PHE A 244 5.16 21.32 9.05
CA PHE A 244 5.78 19.99 9.12
C PHE A 244 5.62 19.19 7.83
N ALA A 245 4.53 19.36 7.08
CA ALA A 245 4.28 18.62 5.83
C ALA A 245 5.49 18.60 4.86
N PRO A 246 6.14 19.74 4.50
CA PRO A 246 7.33 19.71 3.67
C PRO A 246 8.56 19.11 4.38
N LEU A 247 8.68 19.25 5.71
CA LEU A 247 9.76 18.69 6.52
C LEU A 247 9.65 17.17 6.71
N ALA A 248 8.44 16.61 6.56
CA ALA A 248 8.21 15.18 6.63
C ALA A 248 8.93 14.43 5.49
N ILE A 249 9.13 15.07 4.33
CA ILE A 249 9.84 14.47 3.18
C ILE A 249 11.31 14.18 3.50
N PRO A 250 12.16 15.17 3.89
CA PRO A 250 13.55 14.89 4.23
C PRO A 250 13.68 13.97 5.46
N LEU A 251 12.76 14.06 6.42
CA LEU A 251 12.77 13.18 7.60
C LEU A 251 12.50 11.71 7.21
N SER A 252 11.46 11.44 6.44
CA SER A 252 11.17 10.09 5.96
C SER A 252 12.28 9.55 5.07
N ASN A 253 12.83 10.41 4.19
CA ASN A 253 13.96 10.04 3.35
C ASN A 253 15.20 9.66 4.17
N THR A 254 15.45 10.36 5.29
CA THR A 254 16.58 10.07 6.17
C THR A 254 16.40 8.75 6.92
N LEU A 255 15.20 8.50 7.43
CA LEU A 255 14.85 7.20 8.04
C LEU A 255 15.02 6.06 7.03
N GLU A 256 14.55 6.26 5.81
CA GLU A 256 14.65 5.29 4.73
C GLU A 256 16.09 5.04 4.25
N ASN A 257 16.97 6.05 4.31
CA ASN A 257 18.37 5.85 3.92
C ASN A 257 19.08 4.79 4.78
N ASN A 258 18.61 4.55 6.01
CA ASN A 258 19.13 3.47 6.86
C ASN A 258 18.75 2.08 6.37
N LEU A 259 17.80 1.95 5.42
CA LEU A 259 17.46 0.69 4.77
C LEU A 259 18.50 0.26 3.71
N TYR A 260 19.42 1.16 3.33
CA TYR A 260 20.39 0.91 2.27
C TYR A 260 21.82 0.92 2.82
N ASP A 261 22.55 -0.18 2.63
CA ASP A 261 23.94 -0.34 3.07
C ASP A 261 24.95 0.57 2.34
N ALA A 262 24.51 1.26 1.29
CA ALA A 262 25.38 2.04 0.40
C ALA A 262 24.76 3.41 0.03
N PRO A 263 25.61 4.42 -0.25
CA PRO A 263 25.15 5.75 -0.67
C PRO A 263 24.23 5.71 -1.89
N ILE A 264 23.11 6.44 -1.81
CA ILE A 264 22.16 6.59 -2.90
C ILE A 264 22.71 7.58 -3.93
N ILE A 265 22.80 7.14 -5.19
CA ILE A 265 23.30 7.95 -6.32
C ILE A 265 22.17 8.42 -7.25
N ALA A 266 21.00 7.77 -7.21
CA ALA A 266 19.80 8.25 -7.88
C ALA A 266 18.55 7.79 -7.14
N ARG A 267 17.52 8.63 -7.12
CA ARG A 267 16.19 8.31 -6.61
C ARG A 267 15.15 8.87 -7.57
N VAL A 268 14.28 8.00 -8.06
CA VAL A 268 13.16 8.36 -8.92
C VAL A 268 11.90 7.77 -8.32
N ARG A 269 10.79 8.51 -8.32
CA ARG A 269 9.48 7.99 -7.91
C ARG A 269 8.56 8.04 -9.13
N SER A 270 8.10 6.88 -9.58
CA SER A 270 7.10 6.76 -10.63
C SER A 270 5.69 6.59 -10.03
N PRO A 271 4.63 6.65 -10.84
CA PRO A 271 3.29 6.27 -10.40
C PRO A 271 3.16 4.80 -9.97
N TYR A 272 4.12 3.94 -10.36
CA TYR A 272 4.09 2.50 -10.12
C TYR A 272 4.89 2.10 -8.88
N GLN A 273 6.07 2.69 -8.71
CA GLN A 273 7.04 2.25 -7.70
C GLN A 273 8.11 3.32 -7.43
N ARG A 274 8.85 3.11 -6.34
CA ARG A 274 10.06 3.88 -6.04
C ARG A 274 11.28 3.16 -6.63
N ILE A 275 12.11 3.89 -7.35
CA ILE A 275 13.33 3.41 -7.99
C ILE A 275 14.54 4.04 -7.31
N VAL A 276 15.41 3.22 -6.72
CA VAL A 276 16.62 3.69 -6.01
C VAL A 276 17.86 3.03 -6.61
N LEU A 277 18.87 3.84 -6.89
CA LEU A 277 20.22 3.37 -7.20
C LEU A 277 21.15 3.67 -6.05
N THR A 278 21.83 2.65 -5.54
CA THR A 278 22.93 2.81 -4.59
C THR A 278 24.25 2.47 -5.25
N ARG A 279 25.34 2.98 -4.69
CA ARG A 279 26.68 2.65 -5.16
C ARG A 279 27.67 2.53 -4.03
N TRP A 280 28.32 1.37 -3.98
CA TRP A 280 29.49 1.12 -3.16
C TRP A 280 30.67 0.70 -4.04
N ARG A 281 31.68 1.57 -4.17
CA ARG A 281 32.85 1.35 -5.06
C ARG A 281 32.42 1.12 -6.53
N GLN A 282 32.56 -0.11 -7.02
CA GLN A 282 32.16 -0.53 -8.37
C GLN A 282 30.77 -1.18 -8.40
N ASP A 283 30.23 -1.58 -7.25
CA ASP A 283 28.92 -2.19 -7.15
C ASP A 283 27.84 -1.09 -7.17
N VAL A 284 27.07 -1.07 -8.25
CA VAL A 284 25.82 -0.32 -8.38
C VAL A 284 24.66 -1.29 -8.24
N ARG A 285 23.71 -0.94 -7.38
CA ARG A 285 22.52 -1.75 -7.10
C ARG A 285 21.26 -0.99 -7.43
N LEU A 286 20.31 -1.67 -8.06
CA LEU A 286 18.96 -1.17 -8.34
C LEU A 286 17.98 -1.78 -7.37
N PHE A 287 17.18 -0.93 -6.73
CA PHE A 287 16.10 -1.34 -5.87
C PHE A 287 14.79 -0.78 -6.40
N LEU A 288 13.75 -1.62 -6.42
CA LEU A 288 12.37 -1.25 -6.69
C LEU A 288 11.56 -1.48 -5.42
N ASP A 289 10.92 -0.43 -4.91
CA ASP A 289 10.22 -0.41 -3.62
C ASP A 289 11.04 -0.85 -2.38
N GLY A 290 12.35 -1.04 -2.53
CA GLY A 290 13.23 -1.52 -1.45
C GLY A 290 13.84 -2.89 -1.75
N ASP A 291 13.26 -3.65 -2.68
CA ASP A 291 13.73 -4.97 -3.07
C ASP A 291 14.85 -4.86 -4.11
N LEU A 292 15.96 -5.57 -3.87
CA LEU A 292 17.10 -5.59 -4.78
C LEU A 292 16.70 -6.29 -6.09
N GLN A 293 16.81 -5.58 -7.21
CA GLN A 293 16.49 -6.11 -8.54
C GLN A 293 17.72 -6.47 -9.36
N LEU A 294 18.85 -5.79 -9.14
CA LEU A 294 20.12 -6.21 -9.67
C LEU A 294 21.28 -5.61 -8.90
N SER A 295 22.40 -6.29 -8.99
CA SER A 295 23.71 -5.84 -8.55
C SER A 295 24.68 -5.98 -9.72
N THR A 296 25.34 -4.89 -10.10
CA THR A 296 26.21 -4.87 -11.30
C THR A 296 27.42 -5.81 -11.21
N ILE A 297 27.79 -6.27 -10.01
CA ILE A 297 28.89 -7.20 -9.84
C ILE A 297 28.54 -8.63 -10.26
N ASP A 298 27.26 -9.01 -10.27
CA ASP A 298 26.83 -10.40 -10.45
C ASP A 298 25.55 -10.58 -11.29
N GLU A 299 24.90 -9.52 -11.76
CA GLU A 299 23.70 -9.59 -12.62
C GLU A 299 23.89 -10.48 -13.85
N TYR A 300 25.11 -10.57 -14.38
CA TYR A 300 25.41 -11.41 -15.53
C TYR A 300 25.09 -12.89 -15.26
N ARG A 301 25.22 -13.36 -14.01
CA ARG A 301 24.87 -14.74 -13.63
C ARG A 301 23.37 -14.98 -13.74
N TYR A 302 22.56 -13.99 -13.37
CA TYR A 302 21.10 -14.03 -13.46
C TYR A 302 20.67 -13.97 -14.92
N HIS A 303 21.08 -12.94 -15.67
CA HIS A 303 20.59 -12.72 -17.04
C HIS A 303 21.11 -13.76 -18.04
N GLU A 304 22.35 -14.25 -17.90
CA GLU A 304 22.84 -15.34 -18.74
C GLU A 304 22.04 -16.63 -18.49
N ALA A 305 21.70 -16.92 -17.23
CA ALA A 305 20.91 -18.08 -16.86
C ALA A 305 19.44 -17.96 -17.26
N LEU A 306 18.86 -16.76 -17.22
CA LEU A 306 17.49 -16.51 -17.66
C LEU A 306 17.35 -16.66 -19.18
N VAL A 307 18.30 -16.09 -19.94
CA VAL A 307 18.16 -15.91 -21.39
C VAL A 307 18.69 -17.10 -22.18
N HIS A 308 19.93 -17.52 -21.95
CA HIS A 308 20.59 -18.45 -22.88
C HIS A 308 19.98 -19.85 -22.91
N PRO A 309 19.52 -20.46 -21.80
CA PRO A 309 18.81 -21.74 -21.86
C PRO A 309 17.57 -21.69 -22.75
N ALA A 310 16.78 -20.61 -22.65
CA ALA A 310 15.57 -20.45 -23.47
C ALA A 310 15.92 -20.25 -24.96
N MET A 311 16.97 -19.48 -25.25
CA MET A 311 17.43 -19.23 -26.63
C MET A 311 18.05 -20.47 -27.27
N SER A 312 18.76 -21.31 -26.51
CA SER A 312 19.35 -22.56 -26.97
C SER A 312 18.33 -23.70 -27.13
N ALA A 313 17.18 -23.60 -26.45
CA ALA A 313 16.13 -24.61 -26.47
C ALA A 313 15.27 -24.59 -27.74
N THR A 314 15.35 -23.52 -28.54
CA THR A 314 14.67 -23.41 -29.84
C THR A 314 15.70 -23.40 -30.98
N PRO A 315 15.44 -24.07 -32.12
CA PRO A 315 16.37 -24.11 -33.25
C PRO A 315 16.51 -22.74 -33.94
N ASN A 316 15.56 -21.83 -33.78
CA ASN A 316 15.48 -20.61 -34.57
C ASN A 316 14.89 -19.41 -33.79
N PRO A 317 15.64 -18.84 -32.81
CA PRO A 317 15.15 -17.76 -31.95
C PRO A 317 15.14 -16.40 -32.66
N LYS A 318 14.20 -16.18 -33.60
CA LYS A 318 14.14 -14.95 -34.41
C LYS A 318 13.33 -13.84 -33.76
N ARG A 319 12.18 -14.20 -33.18
CA ARG A 319 11.22 -13.29 -32.56
C ARG A 319 11.17 -13.58 -31.07
N VAL A 320 11.62 -12.61 -30.28
CA VAL A 320 11.68 -12.74 -28.82
C VAL A 320 10.75 -11.72 -28.17
N LEU A 321 9.92 -12.19 -27.24
CA LEU A 321 9.10 -11.36 -26.37
C LEU A 321 9.69 -11.36 -24.97
N LEU A 322 10.04 -10.18 -24.47
CA LEU A 322 10.54 -9.94 -23.13
C LEU A 322 9.48 -9.19 -22.33
N LEU A 323 9.02 -9.77 -21.22
CA LEU A 323 8.02 -9.20 -20.34
C LEU A 323 8.70 -8.74 -19.05
N GLY A 324 8.67 -7.44 -18.77
CA GLY A 324 9.49 -6.81 -17.74
C GLY A 324 10.89 -6.47 -18.25
N ALA A 325 11.90 -6.61 -17.38
CA ALA A 325 13.32 -6.34 -17.67
C ALA A 325 13.61 -4.94 -18.28
N GLY A 326 12.89 -3.90 -17.86
CA GLY A 326 13.12 -2.52 -18.32
C GLY A 326 14.52 -1.97 -18.02
N ASP A 327 15.32 -2.65 -17.20
CA ASP A 327 16.74 -2.37 -16.96
C ASP A 327 17.64 -2.65 -18.18
N GLY A 328 17.17 -3.51 -19.10
CA GLY A 328 17.83 -3.84 -20.35
C GLY A 328 18.94 -4.88 -20.26
N MET A 329 19.18 -5.51 -19.10
CA MET A 329 20.19 -6.55 -18.98
C MET A 329 19.78 -7.85 -19.67
N ALA A 330 18.52 -8.28 -19.54
CA ALA A 330 18.01 -9.41 -20.33
C ALA A 330 18.04 -9.11 -21.83
N ALA A 331 17.66 -7.88 -22.24
CA ALA A 331 17.73 -7.46 -23.63
C ALA A 331 19.16 -7.51 -24.19
N ARG A 332 20.18 -7.14 -23.40
CA ARG A 332 21.60 -7.27 -23.76
C ARG A 332 21.95 -8.70 -24.12
N GLU A 333 21.54 -9.68 -23.31
CA GLU A 333 21.84 -11.10 -23.54
C GLU A 333 21.11 -11.65 -24.76
N VAL A 334 19.84 -11.28 -24.97
CA VAL A 334 19.08 -11.70 -26.15
C VAL A 334 19.76 -11.18 -27.43
N LEU A 335 20.18 -9.91 -27.42
CA LEU A 335 20.77 -9.26 -28.59
C LEU A 335 22.18 -9.80 -28.96
N LYS A 336 22.81 -10.62 -28.12
CA LYS A 336 24.03 -11.35 -28.50
C LYS A 336 23.77 -12.40 -29.58
N TRP A 337 22.54 -12.89 -29.70
CA TRP A 337 22.17 -13.88 -30.71
C TRP A 337 21.98 -13.22 -32.08
N PRO A 338 22.79 -13.56 -33.09
CA PRO A 338 22.70 -12.95 -34.41
C PRO A 338 21.42 -13.32 -35.16
N GLN A 339 20.80 -14.45 -34.83
CA GLN A 339 19.54 -14.91 -35.43
C GLN A 339 18.33 -14.06 -35.02
N VAL A 340 18.42 -13.29 -33.93
CA VAL A 340 17.32 -12.43 -33.47
C VAL A 340 17.08 -11.35 -34.52
N GLU A 341 15.89 -11.35 -35.10
CA GLU A 341 15.41 -10.36 -36.05
C GLU A 341 14.61 -9.26 -35.34
N ARG A 342 13.81 -9.64 -34.32
CA ARG A 342 12.98 -8.72 -33.54
C ARG A 342 12.94 -9.10 -32.07
N LEU A 343 13.17 -8.11 -31.21
CA LEU A 343 12.96 -8.21 -29.76
C LEU A 343 11.90 -7.19 -29.35
N LEU A 344 10.78 -7.66 -28.81
CA LEU A 344 9.75 -6.81 -28.22
C LEU A 344 9.86 -6.87 -26.69
N LEU A 345 10.09 -5.73 -26.05
CA LEU A 345 10.11 -5.57 -24.59
C LEU A 345 8.83 -4.86 -24.14
N ILE A 346 8.06 -5.47 -23.25
CA ILE A 346 6.88 -4.86 -22.62
C ILE A 346 7.18 -4.63 -21.15
N ASP A 347 7.30 -3.36 -20.73
CA ASP A 347 7.48 -2.97 -19.34
C ASP A 347 6.35 -2.03 -18.91
N LEU A 348 5.97 -2.10 -17.63
CA LEU A 348 4.91 -1.28 -17.06
C LEU A 348 5.39 0.16 -16.78
N ASP A 349 6.65 0.32 -16.34
CA ASP A 349 7.15 1.56 -15.77
C ASP A 349 8.12 2.27 -16.74
N PRO A 350 7.71 3.40 -17.36
CA PRO A 350 8.58 4.15 -18.26
C PRO A 350 9.81 4.72 -17.55
N GLU A 351 9.76 4.95 -16.23
CA GLU A 351 10.89 5.52 -15.49
C GLU A 351 12.02 4.50 -15.28
N VAL A 352 11.72 3.20 -15.19
CA VAL A 352 12.75 2.14 -15.15
C VAL A 352 13.53 2.12 -16.47
N VAL A 353 12.83 2.12 -17.59
CA VAL A 353 13.45 2.14 -18.94
C VAL A 353 14.27 3.42 -19.13
N ASN A 354 13.68 4.57 -18.79
CA ASN A 354 14.31 5.87 -18.91
C ASN A 354 15.60 5.98 -18.09
N LEU A 355 15.55 5.56 -16.82
CA LEU A 355 16.70 5.56 -15.93
C LEU A 355 17.79 4.64 -16.49
N SER A 356 17.42 3.44 -16.93
CA SER A 356 18.37 2.42 -17.42
C SER A 356 18.98 2.77 -18.77
N ARG A 357 18.25 3.50 -19.62
CA ARG A 357 18.74 4.03 -20.90
C ARG A 357 19.67 5.24 -20.71
N ARG A 358 19.41 6.11 -19.72
CA ARG A 358 20.13 7.40 -19.57
C ARG A 358 21.24 7.38 -18.52
N HIS A 359 21.09 6.63 -17.44
CA HIS A 359 22.02 6.68 -16.32
C HIS A 359 23.35 6.01 -16.68
N PRO A 360 24.51 6.69 -16.56
CA PRO A 360 25.79 6.19 -17.08
C PRO A 360 26.22 4.83 -16.54
N PHE A 361 25.91 4.53 -15.28
CA PHE A 361 26.27 3.23 -14.68
C PHE A 361 25.42 2.09 -15.25
N LEU A 362 24.11 2.30 -15.43
CA LEU A 362 23.22 1.27 -15.98
C LEU A 362 23.46 1.09 -17.48
N LYS A 363 23.60 2.20 -18.22
CA LYS A 363 23.90 2.16 -19.67
C LYS A 363 25.20 1.41 -19.97
N ARG A 364 26.21 1.52 -19.09
CA ARG A 364 27.46 0.78 -19.23
C ARG A 364 27.25 -0.72 -19.10
N VAL A 365 26.42 -1.16 -18.14
CA VAL A 365 26.22 -2.58 -17.87
C VAL A 365 25.24 -3.21 -18.86
N ASN A 366 24.17 -2.51 -19.27
CA ASN A 366 23.28 -2.98 -20.35
C ASN A 366 23.88 -2.79 -21.77
N GLN A 367 25.06 -2.18 -21.88
CA GLN A 367 25.82 -1.97 -23.12
C GLN A 367 25.04 -1.24 -24.22
N GLY A 368 24.08 -0.38 -23.84
CA GLY A 368 23.23 0.32 -24.80
C GLY A 368 22.20 -0.57 -25.50
N ALA A 369 21.90 -1.76 -24.96
CA ALA A 369 20.88 -2.66 -25.50
C ALA A 369 19.52 -1.97 -25.71
N LEU A 370 19.16 -1.04 -24.84
CA LEU A 370 17.92 -0.26 -24.92
C LEU A 370 17.85 0.71 -26.11
N ASP A 371 18.96 0.93 -26.83
CA ASP A 371 19.05 1.77 -28.02
C ASP A 371 19.25 0.93 -29.31
N ASN A 372 19.18 -0.41 -29.22
CA ASN A 372 19.40 -1.30 -30.36
C ASN A 372 18.24 -1.23 -31.37
N PRO A 373 18.50 -1.15 -32.69
CA PRO A 373 17.44 -1.03 -33.70
C PRO A 373 16.54 -2.27 -33.82
N ARG A 374 16.98 -3.44 -33.32
CA ARG A 374 16.17 -4.67 -33.27
C ARG A 374 15.22 -4.71 -32.07
N LEU A 375 15.36 -3.79 -31.12
CA LEU A 375 14.54 -3.71 -29.91
C LEU A 375 13.40 -2.70 -30.09
N GLU A 376 12.17 -3.18 -29.93
CA GLU A 376 10.98 -2.36 -29.74
C GLU A 376 10.62 -2.37 -28.25
N ILE A 377 10.43 -1.18 -27.66
CA ILE A 377 9.96 -1.04 -26.27
C ILE A 377 8.53 -0.54 -26.26
N ARG A 378 7.65 -1.24 -25.55
CA ARG A 378 6.24 -0.87 -25.36
C ARG A 378 5.95 -0.69 -23.87
N ILE A 379 5.58 0.53 -23.49
CA ILE A 379 5.17 0.84 -22.12
C ILE A 379 3.71 0.44 -21.93
N ALA A 380 3.44 -0.69 -21.27
CA ALA A 380 2.10 -1.23 -21.06
C ALA A 380 2.05 -2.31 -19.96
N ASP A 381 0.86 -2.57 -19.41
CA ASP A 381 0.64 -3.74 -18.54
C ASP A 381 0.73 -5.04 -19.36
N ALA A 382 1.78 -5.84 -19.12
CA ALA A 382 1.99 -7.13 -19.77
C ALA A 382 0.78 -8.08 -19.65
N PHE A 383 0.03 -8.02 -18.55
CA PHE A 383 -1.17 -8.83 -18.33
C PHE A 383 -2.28 -8.58 -19.37
N LEU A 384 -2.32 -7.37 -19.92
CA LEU A 384 -3.27 -6.93 -20.94
C LEU A 384 -2.65 -6.94 -22.33
N ALA A 385 -1.44 -6.37 -22.47
CA ALA A 385 -0.82 -6.11 -23.76
C ALA A 385 -0.26 -7.38 -24.42
N ALA A 386 0.39 -8.27 -23.68
CA ALA A 386 1.04 -9.45 -24.27
C ALA A 386 0.04 -10.42 -24.90
N PRO A 387 -1.10 -10.76 -24.27
CA PRO A 387 -2.14 -11.55 -24.93
C PRO A 387 -2.79 -10.89 -26.16
N ALA A 388 -2.76 -9.55 -26.23
CA ALA A 388 -3.39 -8.78 -27.31
C ALA A 388 -2.49 -8.64 -28.55
N LEU A 389 -1.22 -9.05 -28.49
CA LEU A 389 -0.33 -9.10 -29.66
C LEU A 389 -0.90 -10.05 -30.70
N GLU A 390 -0.75 -9.78 -31.99
CA GLU A 390 -1.26 -10.67 -33.05
C GLU A 390 -0.24 -11.74 -33.47
N GLU A 391 1.04 -11.47 -33.24
CA GLU A 391 2.16 -12.30 -33.67
C GLU A 391 2.52 -13.40 -32.66
N GLU A 392 3.20 -14.42 -33.17
CA GLU A 392 3.83 -15.49 -32.38
C GLU A 392 5.33 -15.19 -32.16
N PHE A 393 5.85 -15.71 -31.05
CA PHE A 393 7.24 -15.57 -30.63
C PHE A 393 7.86 -16.95 -30.45
N ASP A 394 9.12 -17.05 -30.87
CA ASP A 394 9.92 -18.27 -30.77
C ASP A 394 10.46 -18.41 -29.34
N VAL A 395 10.69 -17.28 -28.65
CA VAL A 395 11.07 -17.25 -27.23
C VAL A 395 10.24 -16.19 -26.49
N ILE A 396 9.64 -16.58 -25.37
CA ILE A 396 8.98 -15.66 -24.43
C ILE A 396 9.73 -15.72 -23.09
N ILE A 397 10.24 -14.58 -22.63
CA ILE A 397 11.00 -14.44 -21.39
C ILE A 397 10.19 -13.55 -20.44
N ALA A 398 9.82 -14.08 -19.27
CA ALA A 398 9.15 -13.36 -18.21
C ALA A 398 10.12 -13.04 -17.08
N ASP A 399 10.47 -11.77 -16.95
CA ASP A 399 11.38 -11.22 -15.94
C ASP A 399 10.63 -10.20 -15.09
N PHE A 400 9.64 -10.71 -14.35
CA PHE A 400 8.84 -9.92 -13.44
C PHE A 400 9.43 -9.97 -12.03
N PRO A 401 9.16 -8.95 -11.18
CA PRO A 401 9.46 -9.04 -9.76
C PRO A 401 8.78 -10.25 -9.09
N ASP A 402 9.25 -10.57 -7.90
CA ASP A 402 8.70 -11.68 -7.11
C ASP A 402 7.20 -11.49 -6.82
N PRO A 403 6.40 -12.57 -6.82
CA PRO A 403 4.95 -12.49 -6.64
C PRO A 403 4.54 -12.35 -5.16
N ASP A 404 5.13 -11.40 -4.45
CA ASP A 404 4.87 -11.10 -3.02
C ASP A 404 3.53 -10.40 -2.78
N ARG A 405 2.93 -9.85 -3.84
CA ARG A 405 1.66 -9.11 -3.81
C ARG A 405 0.68 -9.62 -4.85
N PRO A 406 -0.65 -9.54 -4.60
CA PRO A 406 -1.67 -9.97 -5.57
C PRO A 406 -1.56 -9.31 -6.95
N ILE A 407 -1.12 -8.04 -6.99
CA ILE A 407 -0.94 -7.30 -8.24
C ILE A 407 0.15 -7.89 -9.13
N LEU A 408 1.19 -8.50 -8.55
CA LEU A 408 2.25 -9.22 -9.27
C LEU A 408 1.88 -10.68 -9.51
N ALA A 409 1.23 -11.33 -8.55
CA ALA A 409 0.78 -12.72 -8.66
C ALA A 409 -0.15 -12.98 -9.87
N LYS A 410 -0.86 -11.97 -10.37
CA LYS A 410 -1.68 -12.08 -11.60
C LYS A 410 -0.85 -12.45 -12.83
N LEU A 411 0.42 -12.05 -12.88
CA LEU A 411 1.37 -12.32 -13.97
C LEU A 411 1.89 -13.76 -13.96
N TYR A 412 1.67 -14.49 -12.86
CA TYR A 412 2.02 -15.90 -12.70
C TYR A 412 0.78 -16.80 -12.69
N ALA A 413 -0.39 -16.28 -13.06
CA ALA A 413 -1.64 -17.01 -12.95
C ALA A 413 -1.91 -17.88 -14.19
N GLN A 414 -2.58 -19.02 -13.99
CA GLN A 414 -2.99 -19.94 -15.05
C GLN A 414 -3.71 -19.22 -16.21
N GLY A 415 -4.60 -18.27 -15.89
CA GLY A 415 -5.35 -17.51 -16.88
C GLY A 415 -4.50 -16.54 -17.71
N PHE A 416 -3.35 -16.11 -17.20
CA PHE A 416 -2.38 -15.33 -17.96
C PHE A 416 -1.59 -16.24 -18.91
N TYR A 417 -1.00 -17.33 -18.40
CA TYR A 417 -0.27 -18.29 -19.23
C TYR A 417 -1.12 -18.87 -20.35
N ARG A 418 -2.38 -19.24 -20.06
CA ARG A 418 -3.32 -19.75 -21.09
C ARG A 418 -3.57 -18.73 -22.20
N ARG A 419 -3.61 -17.44 -21.87
CA ARG A 419 -3.80 -16.35 -22.84
C ARG A 419 -2.51 -16.01 -23.61
N LEU A 420 -1.34 -16.38 -23.09
CA LEU A 420 -0.06 -16.28 -23.79
C LEU A 420 0.21 -17.44 -24.75
N LEU A 421 -0.37 -18.63 -24.53
CA LEU A 421 -0.14 -19.80 -25.40
C LEU A 421 -0.35 -19.55 -26.90
N PRO A 422 -1.34 -18.76 -27.37
CA PRO A 422 -1.49 -18.44 -28.79
C PRO A 422 -0.40 -17.52 -29.34
N ARG A 423 0.47 -16.97 -28.48
CA ARG A 423 1.64 -16.15 -28.85
C ARG A 423 2.93 -16.95 -28.79
N LEU A 424 2.89 -18.20 -28.33
CA LEU A 424 4.04 -19.09 -28.31
C LEU A 424 4.03 -19.98 -29.57
N ALA A 425 5.08 -19.89 -30.37
CA ALA A 425 5.27 -20.69 -31.59
C ALA A 425 5.19 -22.21 -31.30
N ALA A 426 5.05 -23.02 -32.35
CA ALA A 426 4.96 -24.47 -32.22
C ALA A 426 6.21 -25.09 -31.56
N ASP A 427 7.39 -24.63 -31.95
CA ASP A 427 8.71 -24.96 -31.39
C ASP A 427 9.20 -23.88 -30.40
N GLY A 428 8.27 -23.07 -29.90
CA GLY A 428 8.56 -21.94 -29.03
C GLY A 428 8.82 -22.34 -27.58
N VAL A 429 9.63 -21.54 -26.90
CA VAL A 429 10.01 -21.74 -25.49
C VAL A 429 9.58 -20.56 -24.64
N PHE A 430 9.00 -20.84 -23.48
CA PHE A 430 8.68 -19.87 -22.44
C PHE A 430 9.66 -20.05 -21.28
N VAL A 431 10.15 -18.98 -20.68
CA VAL A 431 10.91 -19.04 -19.42
C VAL A 431 10.43 -17.96 -18.48
N SER A 432 10.36 -18.28 -17.19
CA SER A 432 10.08 -17.33 -16.12
C SER A 432 11.15 -17.42 -15.05
N GLN A 433 11.55 -16.27 -14.51
CA GLN A 433 12.16 -16.21 -13.18
C GLN A 433 11.19 -16.81 -12.15
N ALA A 434 11.72 -17.48 -11.13
CA ALA A 434 10.91 -18.26 -10.21
C ALA A 434 11.31 -18.14 -8.72
N SER A 435 11.79 -16.96 -8.32
CA SER A 435 12.21 -16.62 -6.94
C SER A 435 13.34 -17.52 -6.43
N SER A 436 13.66 -17.43 -5.14
CA SER A 436 14.71 -18.24 -4.54
C SER A 436 14.32 -19.71 -4.46
N SER A 437 15.17 -20.57 -5.05
CA SER A 437 15.00 -22.02 -4.99
C SER A 437 15.23 -22.61 -3.59
N PHE A 438 15.86 -21.86 -2.68
CA PHE A 438 16.07 -22.28 -1.30
C PHE A 438 15.10 -21.61 -0.32
N PHE A 439 14.90 -20.29 -0.40
CA PHE A 439 14.05 -19.58 0.55
C PHE A 439 12.55 -19.70 0.20
N ALA A 440 12.21 -19.80 -1.09
CA ALA A 440 10.82 -19.88 -1.57
C ALA A 440 10.61 -21.06 -2.56
N PRO A 441 11.01 -22.30 -2.22
CA PRO A 441 10.95 -23.45 -3.16
C PRO A 441 9.53 -23.74 -3.66
N ARG A 442 8.52 -23.43 -2.86
CA ARG A 442 7.11 -23.60 -3.21
C ARG A 442 6.65 -22.61 -4.28
N VAL A 443 7.28 -21.44 -4.42
CA VAL A 443 7.00 -20.48 -5.48
C VAL A 443 7.44 -21.06 -6.82
N MET A 444 8.67 -21.55 -6.89
CA MET A 444 9.19 -22.24 -8.09
C MET A 444 8.33 -23.44 -8.48
N ALA A 445 7.96 -24.27 -7.51
CA ALA A 445 7.07 -25.40 -7.74
C ALA A 445 5.67 -24.96 -8.20
N CYS A 446 5.12 -23.89 -7.64
CA CYS A 446 3.82 -23.35 -8.03
C CYS A 446 3.83 -22.82 -9.47
N ILE A 447 4.91 -22.14 -9.88
CA ILE A 447 5.09 -21.67 -11.26
C ILE A 447 5.13 -22.86 -12.22
N ALA A 448 5.93 -23.89 -11.90
CA ALA A 448 6.01 -25.13 -12.68
C ALA A 448 4.63 -25.80 -12.83
N ALA A 449 3.94 -26.08 -11.71
CA ALA A 449 2.60 -26.69 -11.74
C ALA A 449 1.58 -25.83 -12.50
N THR A 450 1.70 -24.50 -12.46
CA THR A 450 0.80 -23.59 -13.18
C THR A 450 1.03 -23.63 -14.68
N LEU A 451 2.29 -23.70 -15.13
CA LEU A 451 2.64 -23.88 -16.55
C LEU A 451 2.25 -25.28 -17.06
N GLU A 452 2.47 -26.34 -16.29
CA GLU A 452 1.98 -27.69 -16.62
C GLU A 452 0.46 -27.72 -16.79
N SER A 453 -0.27 -27.01 -15.93
CA SER A 453 -1.73 -26.98 -15.96
C SER A 453 -2.33 -26.38 -17.24
N VAL A 454 -1.53 -25.66 -18.04
CA VAL A 454 -1.93 -25.14 -19.36
C VAL A 454 -1.41 -25.99 -20.52
N GLY A 455 -0.81 -27.15 -20.23
CA GLY A 455 -0.39 -28.14 -21.23
C GLY A 455 1.04 -27.99 -21.72
N LEU A 456 1.92 -27.32 -20.97
CA LEU A 456 3.35 -27.23 -21.28
C LEU A 456 4.14 -28.29 -20.52
N SER A 457 5.21 -28.80 -21.14
CA SER A 457 6.27 -29.55 -20.47
C SER A 457 7.20 -28.57 -19.76
N VAL A 458 7.47 -28.78 -18.47
CA VAL A 458 8.25 -27.84 -17.64
C VAL A 458 9.58 -28.43 -17.20
N HIS A 459 10.59 -27.58 -17.14
CA HIS A 459 11.98 -27.92 -16.85
C HIS A 459 12.54 -26.85 -15.91
N PRO A 460 12.34 -27.02 -14.59
CA PRO A 460 12.88 -26.12 -13.59
C PRO A 460 14.40 -26.27 -13.46
N TYR A 461 15.09 -25.16 -13.19
CA TYR A 461 16.54 -25.14 -13.00
C TYR A 461 16.95 -24.02 -12.04
N THR A 462 18.20 -24.06 -11.55
CA THR A 462 18.66 -23.10 -10.54
C THR A 462 20.09 -22.63 -10.76
N VAL A 463 20.41 -21.45 -10.25
CA VAL A 463 21.76 -20.88 -10.23
C VAL A 463 22.04 -20.18 -8.92
N GLN A 464 23.32 -19.95 -8.63
CA GLN A 464 23.73 -19.14 -7.48
C GLN A 464 24.03 -17.71 -7.96
N VAL A 465 23.27 -16.74 -7.45
CA VAL A 465 23.47 -15.29 -7.68
C VAL A 465 23.90 -14.68 -6.33
N PRO A 466 25.18 -14.33 -6.11
CA PRO A 466 25.68 -13.92 -4.80
C PRO A 466 24.86 -12.86 -4.05
N SER A 467 24.29 -11.89 -4.75
CA SER A 467 23.47 -10.84 -4.17
C SER A 467 22.04 -11.27 -3.82
N PHE A 468 21.52 -12.36 -4.42
CA PHE A 468 20.17 -12.89 -4.17
C PHE A 468 20.18 -14.23 -3.40
N GLY A 469 21.31 -14.95 -3.42
CA GLY A 469 21.40 -16.35 -3.02
C GLY A 469 21.04 -17.33 -4.16
N PRO A 470 20.58 -18.55 -3.81
CA PRO A 470 20.09 -19.52 -4.78
C PRO A 470 18.84 -18.98 -5.47
N TRP A 471 18.85 -18.94 -6.80
CA TRP A 471 17.77 -18.44 -7.63
C TRP A 471 17.23 -19.52 -8.57
N GLY A 472 15.92 -19.51 -8.76
CA GLY A 472 15.18 -20.47 -9.56
C GLY A 472 14.64 -19.90 -10.86
N PHE A 473 14.50 -20.76 -11.85
CA PHE A 473 13.85 -20.48 -13.12
C PHE A 473 12.98 -21.68 -13.53
N VAL A 474 11.94 -21.42 -14.31
CA VAL A 474 11.13 -22.47 -14.93
C VAL A 474 11.07 -22.23 -16.42
N LEU A 475 11.66 -23.13 -17.19
CA LEU A 475 11.52 -23.17 -18.65
C LEU A 475 10.37 -24.11 -19.01
N ALA A 476 9.56 -23.74 -19.98
CA ALA A 476 8.41 -24.49 -20.44
C ALA A 476 8.26 -24.46 -21.96
N SER A 477 7.83 -25.56 -22.54
CA SER A 477 7.68 -25.76 -23.99
C SER A 477 6.53 -26.71 -24.29
N ARG A 478 6.09 -26.80 -25.55
CA ARG A 478 5.03 -27.74 -25.93
C ARG A 478 5.49 -29.20 -25.90
N GLU A 479 6.76 -29.42 -26.19
CA GLU A 479 7.41 -30.72 -26.19
C GLU A 479 8.48 -30.78 -25.10
N ALA A 480 8.91 -31.99 -24.72
CA ALA A 480 10.02 -32.17 -23.81
C ALA A 480 11.31 -31.63 -24.45
N ILE A 481 12.20 -31.07 -23.63
CA ILE A 481 13.49 -30.55 -24.11
C ILE A 481 14.63 -31.44 -23.67
N HIS A 482 15.74 -31.35 -24.41
CA HIS A 482 16.93 -32.16 -24.25
C HIS A 482 18.16 -31.26 -24.07
N PRO A 483 18.42 -30.74 -22.86
CA PRO A 483 19.51 -29.79 -22.59
C PRO A 483 20.89 -30.26 -23.03
N GLU A 484 21.12 -31.57 -23.06
CA GLU A 484 22.35 -32.21 -23.51
C GLU A 484 22.69 -31.97 -24.99
N THR A 485 21.70 -31.59 -25.80
CA THR A 485 21.85 -31.34 -27.24
C THR A 485 22.09 -29.87 -27.58
N TRP A 486 21.94 -28.99 -26.60
CA TRP A 486 21.97 -27.55 -26.82
C TRP A 486 23.37 -27.02 -27.08
N THR A 487 23.44 -25.89 -27.78
CA THR A 487 24.69 -25.17 -28.01
C THR A 487 24.60 -23.75 -27.48
N LEU A 488 25.72 -23.23 -26.98
CA LEU A 488 25.89 -21.87 -26.50
C LEU A 488 26.87 -21.14 -27.45
N PRO A 489 26.40 -20.60 -28.58
CA PRO A 489 27.26 -20.01 -29.60
C PRO A 489 27.67 -18.55 -29.31
N VAL A 490 27.31 -18.01 -28.15
CA VAL A 490 27.51 -16.61 -27.78
C VAL A 490 28.48 -16.47 -26.59
N ASP A 491 29.19 -15.35 -26.54
CA ASP A 491 30.12 -15.07 -25.45
C ASP A 491 29.40 -14.76 -24.13
N THR A 492 29.81 -15.46 -23.08
CA THR A 492 29.24 -15.41 -21.72
C THR A 492 30.36 -15.27 -20.69
N ARG A 493 30.03 -14.72 -19.52
CA ARG A 493 30.96 -14.53 -18.38
C ARG A 493 30.79 -15.60 -17.31
N PHE A 494 29.58 -16.15 -17.17
CA PHE A 494 29.23 -17.18 -16.18
C PHE A 494 28.91 -18.51 -16.85
N LEU A 495 27.98 -18.49 -17.78
CA LEU A 495 27.44 -19.70 -18.36
C LEU A 495 28.47 -20.33 -19.30
N THR A 496 28.75 -21.62 -19.16
CA THR A 496 29.61 -22.37 -20.08
C THR A 496 28.79 -23.44 -20.77
N GLN A 497 29.27 -23.94 -21.92
CA GLN A 497 28.60 -25.02 -22.65
C GLN A 497 28.29 -26.25 -21.77
N PRO A 498 29.21 -26.74 -20.90
CA PRO A 498 28.86 -27.81 -19.96
C PRO A 498 27.86 -27.38 -18.90
N LEU A 499 28.02 -26.17 -18.35
CA LEU A 499 27.13 -25.68 -17.28
C LEU A 499 25.68 -25.52 -17.76
N LEU A 500 25.47 -25.16 -19.04
CA LEU A 500 24.15 -25.02 -19.64
C LEU A 500 23.27 -26.26 -19.44
N ALA A 501 23.81 -27.46 -19.70
CA ALA A 501 23.08 -28.71 -19.50
C ALA A 501 22.91 -29.02 -18.00
N HIS A 502 23.92 -28.71 -17.17
CA HIS A 502 23.92 -29.00 -15.74
C HIS A 502 23.06 -28.06 -14.88
N LEU A 503 22.52 -26.96 -15.44
CA LEU A 503 21.60 -26.08 -14.70
C LEU A 503 20.37 -26.84 -14.15
N PHE A 504 19.94 -27.86 -14.89
CA PHE A 504 18.74 -28.67 -14.61
C PHE A 504 19.00 -29.80 -13.61
N ASP A 505 20.25 -29.98 -13.16
CA ASP A 505 20.60 -30.95 -12.12
C ASP A 505 20.23 -30.39 -10.74
N LEU A 506 18.98 -30.64 -10.33
CA LEU A 506 18.44 -30.11 -9.10
C LEU A 506 18.88 -30.91 -7.85
N PRO A 507 19.17 -30.24 -6.73
CA PRO A 507 19.32 -30.89 -5.42
C PRO A 507 18.09 -31.71 -5.03
N ALA A 508 18.31 -32.83 -4.33
CA ALA A 508 17.25 -33.77 -3.95
C ALA A 508 16.22 -33.21 -2.95
N ASP A 509 16.54 -32.10 -2.27
CA ASP A 509 15.63 -31.41 -1.34
C ASP A 509 14.69 -30.41 -2.03
N ILE A 510 14.89 -30.13 -3.32
CA ILE A 510 13.94 -29.37 -4.13
C ILE A 510 12.85 -30.32 -4.64
N LYS A 511 11.61 -30.12 -4.18
CA LYS A 511 10.46 -30.95 -4.53
C LYS A 511 9.36 -30.11 -5.19
N PHE A 512 8.81 -30.62 -6.28
CA PHE A 512 7.74 -29.96 -7.07
C PHE A 512 6.33 -30.47 -6.73
N THR A 513 6.18 -31.11 -5.57
CA THR A 513 4.90 -31.69 -5.13
C THR A 513 4.23 -30.80 -4.08
N ASN A 514 2.93 -31.01 -3.87
CA ASN A 514 2.13 -30.34 -2.81
C ASN A 514 1.99 -28.81 -2.95
N VAL A 515 1.86 -28.33 -4.18
CA VAL A 515 1.54 -26.92 -4.49
C VAL A 515 0.25 -26.81 -5.29
N ALA A 516 -0.45 -25.70 -5.07
CA ALA A 516 -1.66 -25.37 -5.83
C ALA A 516 -1.31 -24.63 -7.13
N VAL A 517 -2.10 -24.84 -8.18
CA VAL A 517 -2.06 -24.01 -9.39
C VAL A 517 -2.46 -22.58 -9.03
N ASN A 518 -1.64 -21.61 -9.42
CA ASN A 518 -1.89 -20.20 -9.16
C ASN A 518 -3.04 -19.68 -10.05
N ARG A 519 -4.08 -19.11 -9.44
CA ARG A 519 -5.27 -18.59 -10.14
C ARG A 519 -5.54 -17.15 -9.72
N LEU A 520 -6.16 -16.36 -10.59
CA LEU A 520 -6.53 -14.96 -10.27
C LEU A 520 -7.46 -14.87 -9.06
N SER A 521 -8.39 -15.82 -8.91
CA SER A 521 -9.31 -15.87 -7.77
C SER A 521 -8.68 -16.41 -6.48
N ARG A 522 -7.52 -17.05 -6.58
CA ARG A 522 -6.79 -17.63 -5.44
C ARG A 522 -5.29 -17.56 -5.75
N PRO A 523 -4.63 -16.42 -5.46
CA PRO A 523 -3.21 -16.23 -5.75
C PRO A 523 -2.34 -16.97 -4.72
N ALA A 524 -2.37 -18.30 -4.75
CA ALA A 524 -1.66 -19.16 -3.79
C ALA A 524 -0.14 -18.90 -3.75
N ILE A 525 0.40 -18.39 -4.85
CA ILE A 525 1.83 -18.06 -4.96
C ILE A 525 2.28 -16.98 -3.97
N VAL A 526 1.38 -16.05 -3.59
CA VAL A 526 1.68 -14.98 -2.61
C VAL A 526 1.94 -15.60 -1.23
N GLU A 527 1.12 -16.57 -0.84
CA GLU A 527 1.27 -17.30 0.43
C GLU A 527 2.60 -18.07 0.47
N TYR A 528 3.02 -18.63 -0.66
CA TYR A 528 4.29 -19.36 -0.76
C TYR A 528 5.52 -18.46 -0.75
N GLN A 529 5.39 -17.20 -1.20
CA GLN A 529 6.47 -16.21 -1.09
C GLN A 529 6.57 -15.68 0.35
N THR A 530 5.44 -15.46 1.02
CA THR A 530 5.43 -14.93 2.39
C THR A 530 5.83 -15.96 3.45
N HIS A 531 5.48 -17.23 3.25
CA HIS A 531 5.87 -18.32 4.16
C HIS A 531 7.17 -18.96 3.65
N ASN A 532 8.29 -18.31 3.96
CA ASN A 532 9.58 -18.76 3.47
C ASN A 532 10.06 -20.00 4.26
N ARG A 533 11.10 -20.66 3.77
CA ARG A 533 11.62 -21.91 4.35
C ARG A 533 11.99 -21.80 5.84
N TRP A 534 12.23 -20.60 6.38
CA TRP A 534 12.56 -20.39 7.79
C TRP A 534 11.34 -20.42 8.73
N ASP A 535 10.15 -20.05 8.24
CA ASP A 535 8.93 -20.09 9.07
C ASP A 535 8.58 -21.52 9.52
N GLY A 536 9.05 -22.54 8.79
CA GLY A 536 8.91 -23.94 9.16
C GLY A 536 9.93 -24.46 10.19
N PHE A 537 10.95 -23.66 10.55
CA PHE A 537 11.92 -23.99 11.61
C PHE A 537 11.58 -23.30 12.94
N GLU A 538 10.71 -22.29 12.95
CA GLU A 538 10.24 -21.61 14.17
C GLU A 538 8.99 -22.26 14.81
N SER A 539 8.39 -23.26 14.16
CA SER A 539 7.34 -24.13 14.71
C SER A 539 7.92 -25.42 15.28
#